data_AF-A0A0R1HUB1-F1
#
_entry.id   AF-A0A0R1HUB1-F1
#
_cell.length_a   1.000
_cell.length_b   1.000
_cell.length_c   1.000
_cell.angle_alpha   90.00
_cell.angle_beta   90.00
_cell.angle_gamma   90.00
#
_symmetry.space_group_name_H-M   'P 1'
#
loop_
_entity.id
_entity.type
_entity.pdbx_description
1 polymer ?
#
loop_
_entity_poly.entity_id
_entity_poly.type
_entity_poly.pdbx_seq_one_letter_code
_entity_poly.pdbx_strand_id
1 'polypeptide(L)' 'MITIKPSILDPEAVAIKKALNQLNVATVAQVKRGQHFELTLAADSLTEAETIARQLCDQLLVNPTMETYVLEVKEMAVNS' A
#
# COMPACT_ATOMS: atom_id res chain seq x y z
N MET A 1 1.30 3.17 0.57
CA MET A 1 0.37 2.02 0.64
C MET A 1 0.50 1.21 -0.64
N ILE A 2 0.73 -0.09 -0.53
CA ILE A 2 0.81 -1.04 -1.65
C ILE A 2 -0.49 -1.83 -1.71
N THR A 3 -1.05 -2.03 -2.89
CA THR A 3 -2.31 -2.75 -3.11
C THR A 3 -2.22 -3.66 -4.32
N ILE A 4 -3.03 -4.71 -4.35
CA ILE A 4 -3.18 -5.54 -5.54
C ILE A 4 -3.75 -4.69 -6.69
N LYS A 5 -3.18 -4.84 -7.89
CA LYS A 5 -3.67 -4.14 -9.09
C LYS A 5 -5.16 -4.46 -9.33
N PRO A 6 -5.98 -3.49 -9.77
CA PRO A 6 -7.40 -3.72 -10.02
C PRO A 6 -7.71 -4.83 -11.03
N SER A 7 -6.78 -5.13 -11.94
CA SER A 7 -6.90 -6.19 -12.95
C SER A 7 -6.53 -7.59 -12.44
N ILE A 8 -6.06 -7.72 -11.21
CA ILE A 8 -5.63 -8.97 -10.59
C ILE A 8 -6.63 -9.37 -9.51
N LEU A 9 -7.03 -10.63 -9.50
CA LEU A 9 -7.86 -11.19 -8.42
C LEU A 9 -7.02 -11.34 -7.16
N ASP A 10 -7.49 -10.78 -6.04
CA ASP A 10 -6.94 -11.04 -4.70
C ASP A 10 -7.75 -12.16 -4.02
N PRO A 11 -7.21 -13.40 -3.93
CA PRO A 11 -7.93 -14.51 -3.33
C PRO A 11 -8.27 -14.30 -1.84
N GLU A 12 -7.44 -13.56 -1.10
CA GLU A 12 -7.68 -13.27 0.32
C GLU A 12 -8.84 -12.29 0.48
N ALA A 13 -8.88 -11.23 -0.33
CA ALA A 13 -9.99 -10.29 -0.32
C ALA A 13 -11.34 -10.97 -0.67
N VAL A 14 -11.31 -11.92 -1.61
CA VAL A 14 -12.48 -12.75 -1.96
C VAL A 14 -12.90 -13.62 -0.78
N ALA A 15 -11.95 -14.28 -0.12
CA ALA A 15 -12.23 -15.12 1.04
C ALA A 15 -12.85 -14.32 2.19
N ILE A 16 -12.33 -13.11 2.47
CA ILE A 16 -12.88 -12.20 3.48
C ILE A 16 -14.30 -11.78 3.10
N LYS A 17 -14.56 -11.40 1.84
CA LYS A 17 -15.91 -11.03 1.40
C LYS A 17 -16.89 -12.20 1.55
N LYS A 18 -16.46 -13.42 1.27
CA LYS A 18 -17.27 -14.63 1.49
C LYS A 18 -17.58 -14.84 2.97
N ALA A 19 -16.60 -14.68 3.86
CA ALA A 19 -16.79 -14.77 5.29
C ALA A 19 -17.77 -13.69 5.81
N LEU A 20 -17.66 -12.45 5.33
CA LEU A 20 -18.61 -11.38 5.67
C LEU A 20 -20.06 -11.73 5.29
N ASN A 21 -20.26 -12.36 4.13
CA ASN A 21 -21.59 -12.82 3.73
C ASN A 21 -22.12 -13.93 4.67
N GLN A 22 -21.26 -14.85 5.11
CA GLN A 22 -21.63 -15.89 6.09
C GLN A 22 -22.01 -15.31 7.45
N LEU A 23 -21.46 -14.14 7.81
CA LEU A 23 -21.81 -13.38 9.00
C LEU A 23 -23.03 -12.46 8.81
N ASN A 24 -23.78 -12.61 7.70
CA ASN A 24 -24.92 -11.77 7.32
C ASN A 24 -24.59 -10.27 7.14
N VAL A 25 -23.32 -9.93 6.89
CA VAL A 25 -22.86 -8.56 6.60
C VAL A 25 -22.81 -8.34 5.10
N ALA A 26 -23.99 -8.14 4.50
CA ALA A 26 -24.12 -7.96 3.05
C ALA A 26 -23.76 -6.54 2.55
N THR A 27 -23.74 -5.55 3.45
CA THR A 27 -23.55 -4.12 3.12
C THR A 27 -22.14 -3.78 2.61
N VAL A 28 -21.13 -4.61 2.92
CA VAL A 28 -19.76 -4.41 2.43
C VAL A 28 -19.70 -4.80 0.95
N ALA A 29 -19.73 -3.84 0.04
CA ALA A 29 -19.74 -4.13 -1.39
C ALA A 29 -18.42 -4.75 -1.91
N GLN A 30 -17.28 -4.32 -1.35
CA GLN A 30 -15.96 -4.73 -1.80
C GLN A 30 -14.97 -4.77 -0.64
N VAL A 31 -14.04 -5.72 -0.69
CA VAL A 31 -12.86 -5.77 0.18
C VAL A 31 -11.64 -5.48 -0.68
N LYS A 32 -10.76 -4.60 -0.21
CA LYS A 32 -9.44 -4.37 -0.79
C LYS A 32 -8.41 -4.61 0.31
N ARG A 33 -7.33 -5.30 -0.05
CA ARG A 33 -6.20 -5.55 0.84
C ARG A 33 -5.00 -4.76 0.33
N GLY A 34 -4.20 -4.30 1.28
CA GLY A 34 -2.95 -3.62 0.98
C GLY A 34 -1.99 -3.68 2.16
N GLN A 35 -0.74 -3.36 1.88
CA GLN A 35 0.33 -3.25 2.85
C GLN A 35 0.64 -1.77 3.08
N HIS A 36 0.82 -1.39 4.35
CA HIS A 36 1.24 -0.05 4.73
C HIS A 36 2.68 -0.13 5.25
N PHE A 37 3.56 0.69 4.69
CA PHE A 37 4.95 0.81 5.08
C PHE A 37 5.20 2.26 5.48
N GLU A 38 5.84 2.45 6.63
CA GLU A 38 6.33 3.74 7.09
C GLU A 38 7.86 3.65 7.17
N LEU A 39 8.53 4.59 6.52
CA LEU A 39 9.99 4.64 6.45
C LEU A 39 10.44 6.00 6.96
N THR A 40 11.47 6.02 7.79
CA THR A 40 12.20 7.23 8.15
C THR A 40 13.58 7.12 7.54
N LEU A 41 13.96 8.14 6.76
CA LEU A 41 15.24 8.19 6.06
C LEU A 41 15.79 9.62 6.09
N ALA A 42 17.11 9.74 6.07
CA ALA A 42 17.78 11.02 5.88
C ALA A 42 17.91 11.31 4.38
N ALA A 43 17.66 12.55 3.98
CA ALA A 43 17.85 13.06 2.63
C ALA A 43 18.07 14.58 2.70
N ASP A 44 18.78 15.12 1.72
CA ASP A 44 19.10 16.55 1.63
C ASP A 44 17.90 17.39 1.15
N SER A 45 16.88 16.75 0.59
CA SER A 45 15.64 17.39 0.15
C SER A 45 14.46 16.44 0.07
N LEU A 46 13.24 16.99 0.03
CA LEU A 46 12.01 16.22 -0.22
C LEU A 46 12.07 15.45 -1.55
N THR A 47 12.61 16.07 -2.61
CA THR A 47 12.75 15.45 -3.93
C THR A 47 13.68 14.23 -3.90
N GLU A 48 14.79 14.33 -3.18
CA GLU A 48 15.70 13.20 -2.99
C GLU A 48 15.03 12.08 -2.18
N ALA A 49 14.34 12.43 -1.08
CA ALA A 49 13.59 11.48 -0.28
C ALA A 49 12.53 10.73 -1.10
N GLU A 50 11.78 11.44 -1.95
CA GLU A 50 10.83 10.84 -2.89
C GLU A 50 11.51 9.90 -3.88
N THR A 51 12.67 10.28 -4.41
CA THR A 51 13.43 9.45 -5.36
C THR A 51 13.88 8.14 -4.72
N ILE A 52 14.45 8.21 -3.51
CA ILE A 52 14.87 7.04 -2.73
C ILE A 52 13.66 6.16 -2.41
N ALA A 53 12.57 6.75 -1.93
CA ALA A 53 11.36 6.00 -1.57
C ALA A 53 10.75 5.27 -2.79
N ARG A 54 10.71 5.91 -3.97
CA ARG A 54 10.27 5.26 -5.23
C ARG A 54 11.18 4.10 -5.61
N GLN A 55 12.50 4.27 -5.53
CA GLN A 55 13.43 3.18 -5.81
C GLN A 55 13.23 1.98 -4.88
N LEU A 56 13.00 2.21 -3.59
CA LEU A 56 12.69 1.14 -2.64
C LEU A 56 11.39 0.42 -2.99
N CYS A 57 10.35 1.17 -3.38
CA CYS A 57 9.10 0.58 -3.85
C CYS A 57 9.32 -0.30 -5.09
N ASP A 58 9.98 0.23 -6.11
CA ASP A 58 10.13 -0.44 -7.41
C ASP A 58 11.08 -1.65 -7.36
N GLN A 59 12.10 -1.63 -6.48
CA GLN A 59 13.11 -2.67 -6.42
C GLN A 59 12.83 -3.75 -5.37
N LEU A 60 12.08 -3.43 -4.31
CA LEU A 60 11.97 -4.32 -3.15
C LEU A 60 10.54 -4.51 -2.67
N LEU A 61 9.81 -3.41 -2.41
CA LEU A 61 8.57 -3.49 -1.64
C LEU A 61 7.35 -3.91 -2.48
N VAL A 62 7.38 -3.62 -3.78
CA VAL A 62 6.25 -3.86 -4.69
C VAL A 62 6.59 -5.03 -5.59
N ASN A 63 5.72 -6.02 -5.69
CA ASN A 63 5.75 -6.97 -6.80
C ASN A 63 5.12 -6.31 -8.04
N PRO A 64 5.89 -5.84 -9.04
CA PRO A 64 5.36 -5.01 -10.13
C PRO A 64 4.41 -5.78 -11.05
N THR A 65 4.40 -7.11 -11.02
CA THR A 65 3.44 -7.91 -11.79
C THR A 65 2.05 -7.87 -11.16
N MET A 66 1.97 -7.93 -9.83
CA MET A 66 0.71 -8.12 -9.10
C MET A 66 0.20 -6.87 -8.40
N GLU A 67 1.10 -5.96 -8.02
CA GLU A 67 0.85 -4.88 -7.08
C GLU A 67 1.10 -3.50 -7.71
N THR A 68 0.47 -2.49 -7.11
CA THR A 68 0.69 -1.07 -7.37
C THR A 68 0.73 -0.31 -6.05
N TYR A 69 1.26 0.90 -6.04
CA TYR A 69 1.41 1.68 -4.82
C TYR A 69 1.05 3.15 -4.98
N VAL A 70 0.73 3.75 -3.84
CA VAL A 70 0.68 5.21 -3.64
C VAL A 70 1.71 5.54 -2.58
N LEU A 71 2.50 6.59 -2.85
CA LEU A 71 3.55 7.09 -1.98
C LEU A 71 3.17 8.49 -1.48
N GLU A 72 3.43 8.73 -0.20
CA GLU A 72 3.39 10.05 0.43
C GLU A 72 4.74 10.24 1.12
N VAL A 73 5.36 11.40 0.92
CA VAL A 73 6.61 11.77 1.58
C VAL A 73 6.41 13.13 2.22
N LYS A 74 6.89 13.26 3.46
CA LYS A 74 6.77 14.48 4.26
C LYS A 74 8.05 14.70 5.05
N GLU A 75 8.39 15.96 5.25
CA GLU A 75 9.44 16.32 6.20
C GLU A 75 8.99 15.95 7.62
N MET A 76 9.90 15.36 8.40
CA MET A 76 9.67 15.17 9.82
C MET A 76 9.89 16.49 10.53
N ALA A 77 8.85 17.01 11.18
CA ALA A 77 9.00 18.17 12.04
C ALA A 77 10.00 17.84 13.16
N VAL A 78 11.06 18.64 13.26
CA VAL A 78 11.95 18.61 14.42
C VAL A 78 11.15 19.23 15.56
N ASN A 79 10.59 18.41 16.44
CA ASN A 79 10.00 18.89 17.67
C ASN A 79 11.12 19.57 18.48
N SER A 80 11.06 20.91 18.56
CA SER A 80 11.91 21.75 19.42
C SER A 80 11.31 21.84 20.82
#